data_AF-A0AAI9UNV6-F1
#
_entry.id   AF-A0AAI9UNV6-F1
#
_cell.length_a   1.000
_cell.length_b   1.000
_cell.length_c   1.000
_cell.angle_alpha   90.00
_cell.angle_beta   90.00
_cell.angle_gamma   90.00
#
_symmetry.space_group_name_H-M   'P 1'
#
loop_
_entity.id
_entity.type
_entity.pdbx_description
1 polymer ?
#
loop_
_entity_poly.entity_id
_entity_poly.type
_entity_poly.pdbx_seq_one_letter_code
_entity_poly.pdbx_strand_id
1 'polypeptide(L)'
;MTTLQYLAVLVLGANALATWPPQAPVNETCNVEGSIKPAYGNYGLGSNFDNAYECWELCTDGRRPPRCQSFSYQSAAKECKLFDVPVEDGVDKEDGTGVLFYNRNCFVYTPRPGVNIKD
;
A
#
# COMPACT_ATOMS: atom_id res chain seq x y z
N MET A 1 35.56 -19.49 28.81
CA MET A 1 35.51 -20.59 27.81
C MET A 1 34.50 -21.58 28.37
N THR A 2 33.34 -21.90 27.80
CA THR A 2 32.88 -21.86 26.40
C THR A 2 31.34 -21.94 26.40
N THR A 3 30.76 -21.25 25.43
CA THR A 3 29.37 -21.25 24.92
C THR A 3 28.60 -22.56 24.97
N LEU A 4 27.28 -22.47 25.17
CA LEU A 4 26.29 -23.26 24.41
C LEU A 4 24.95 -22.52 24.34
N GLN A 5 24.77 -21.82 23.22
CA GLN A 5 23.49 -21.39 22.66
C GLN A 5 22.68 -22.63 22.27
N TYR A 6 21.42 -22.70 22.68
CA TYR A 6 20.36 -23.39 21.93
C TYR A 6 19.02 -22.75 22.31
N LEU A 7 18.74 -21.58 21.72
CA LEU A 7 17.35 -21.15 21.56
C LEU A 7 16.90 -21.60 20.19
N ALA A 8 15.93 -22.51 20.21
CA ALA A 8 15.34 -23.16 19.06
C ALA A 8 14.94 -22.12 17.99
N VAL A 9 15.50 -22.26 16.80
CA VAL A 9 14.97 -21.63 15.60
C VAL A 9 13.67 -22.36 15.27
N LEU A 10 12.57 -21.85 15.79
CA LEU A 10 11.24 -22.18 15.27
C LEU A 10 11.14 -21.53 13.89
N VAL A 11 11.58 -22.26 12.85
CA VAL A 11 11.09 -22.05 11.49
C VAL A 11 9.65 -22.55 11.47
N LEU A 12 8.74 -21.74 12.02
CA LEU A 12 7.35 -21.84 11.64
C LEU A 12 7.32 -21.34 10.20
N GLY A 13 7.22 -22.29 9.26
CA GLY A 13 6.76 -21.99 7.92
C GLY A 13 5.44 -21.25 8.06
N ALA A 14 5.50 -19.93 7.94
CA ALA A 14 4.34 -19.09 7.87
C ALA A 14 3.60 -19.47 6.59
N ASN A 15 2.75 -20.50 6.68
CA ASN A 15 1.49 -20.49 5.97
C ASN A 15 0.71 -19.33 6.57
N ALA A 16 1.13 -18.10 6.25
CA ALA A 16 0.31 -16.94 6.38
C ALA A 16 -0.88 -17.25 5.49
N LEU A 17 -2.00 -17.66 6.11
CA LEU A 17 -3.30 -17.49 5.51
C LEU A 17 -3.33 -16.00 5.16
N ALA A 18 -3.08 -15.68 3.88
CA ALA A 18 -3.07 -14.32 3.42
C ALA A 18 -4.47 -13.77 3.73
N THR A 19 -4.59 -12.99 4.80
CA THR A 19 -5.80 -12.26 5.11
C THR A 19 -6.03 -11.35 3.93
N TRP A 20 -7.04 -11.68 3.14
CA TRP A 20 -7.35 -10.95 1.92
C TRP A 20 -8.40 -9.91 2.29
N PRO A 21 -8.18 -8.61 2.01
CA PRO A 21 -7.06 -8.04 1.26
C PRO A 21 -5.76 -7.92 2.09
N PRO A 22 -4.56 -8.05 1.46
CA PRO A 22 -3.29 -7.84 2.13
C PRO A 22 -3.23 -6.39 2.64
N GLN A 23 -2.94 -6.22 3.93
CA GLN A 23 -2.74 -4.91 4.52
C GLN A 23 -1.30 -4.45 4.26
N ALA A 24 -1.11 -3.17 3.94
CA ALA A 24 0.22 -2.59 3.85
C ALA A 24 0.93 -2.65 5.22
N PRO A 25 2.24 -2.88 5.26
CA PRO A 25 3.01 -2.69 6.48
C PRO A 25 2.87 -1.24 6.93
N VAL A 26 2.69 -1.01 8.23
CA VAL A 26 2.73 0.34 8.79
C VAL A 26 4.19 0.76 8.87
N ASN A 27 4.62 1.67 8.01
CA ASN A 27 5.98 2.23 8.02
C ASN A 27 5.95 3.70 7.55
N GLU A 28 7.12 4.34 7.49
CA GLU A 28 7.22 5.78 7.20
C GLU A 28 6.72 6.20 5.81
N THR A 29 6.49 5.25 4.89
CA THR A 29 6.04 5.48 3.50
C THR A 29 4.74 4.74 3.15
N CYS A 30 4.28 3.90 4.07
CA CYS A 30 3.13 3.02 3.91
C CYS A 30 2.20 3.26 5.08
N ASN A 31 1.03 3.85 4.78
CA ASN A 31 0.04 4.27 5.77
C ASN A 31 0.36 5.62 6.44
N VAL A 32 0.76 6.60 5.63
CA VAL A 32 1.04 7.96 6.10
C VAL A 32 -0.24 8.77 6.09
N GLU A 33 -0.71 9.21 7.26
CA GLU A 33 -1.81 10.18 7.31
C GLU A 33 -1.29 11.58 6.97
N GLY A 34 -2.00 12.29 6.10
CA GLY A 34 -1.53 13.61 5.70
C GLY A 34 -2.29 14.28 4.57
N SER A 35 -1.61 15.24 3.96
CA SER A 35 -2.11 16.05 2.86
C SER A 35 -1.08 16.05 1.72
N ILE A 36 -1.55 16.03 0.48
CA ILE A 36 -0.66 16.18 -0.68
C ILE A 36 -0.14 17.63 -0.71
N LYS A 37 1.17 17.81 -0.89
CA LYS A 37 1.77 19.13 -1.05
C LYS A 37 1.15 19.84 -2.25
N PRO A 38 0.89 21.17 -2.18
CA PRO A 38 0.20 21.91 -3.23
C PRO A 38 0.88 21.86 -4.61
N ALA A 39 2.17 21.55 -4.68
CA ALA A 39 2.92 21.42 -5.92
C ALA A 39 2.56 20.17 -6.73
N TYR A 40 1.91 19.17 -6.11
CA TYR A 40 1.56 17.91 -6.75
C TYR A 40 0.06 17.75 -6.87
N GLY A 41 -0.40 17.45 -8.09
CA GLY A 41 -1.80 17.14 -8.38
C GLY A 41 -2.01 15.63 -8.50
N ASN A 42 -3.25 15.17 -8.26
CA ASN A 42 -3.61 13.81 -8.62
C ASN A 42 -3.89 13.73 -10.13
N TYR A 43 -3.43 12.67 -10.79
CA TYR A 43 -3.71 12.42 -12.20
C TYR A 43 -4.78 11.33 -12.41
N GLY A 44 -5.11 10.60 -11.35
CA GLY A 44 -6.11 9.55 -11.35
C GLY A 44 -7.02 9.68 -10.14
N LEU A 45 -8.27 9.28 -10.35
CA LEU A 45 -9.30 9.20 -9.32
C LEU A 45 -10.07 7.90 -9.53
N GLY A 46 -10.44 7.24 -8.43
CA GLY A 46 -11.50 6.25 -8.47
C GLY A 46 -12.28 6.23 -7.15
N SER A 47 -13.47 5.64 -7.19
CA SER A 47 -14.45 5.67 -6.12
C SER A 47 -15.08 4.30 -5.91
N ASN A 48 -15.81 4.16 -4.79
CA ASN A 48 -16.45 2.92 -4.35
C ASN A 48 -15.46 1.81 -4.00
N PHE A 49 -14.30 2.18 -3.45
CA PHE A 49 -13.32 1.22 -2.96
C PHE A 49 -13.49 0.97 -1.47
N ASP A 50 -13.47 -0.30 -1.07
CA ASP A 50 -13.69 -0.68 0.33
C ASP A 50 -12.39 -0.63 1.17
N ASN A 51 -11.24 -0.58 0.51
CA ASN A 51 -9.93 -0.62 1.16
C ASN A 51 -8.82 -0.05 0.27
N ALA A 52 -7.68 0.25 0.90
CA ALA A 52 -6.49 0.78 0.22
C ALA A 52 -5.85 -0.21 -0.78
N TYR A 53 -6.09 -1.51 -0.64
CA TYR A 53 -5.55 -2.51 -1.58
C TYR A 53 -6.19 -2.39 -2.97
N GLU A 54 -7.49 -2.08 -3.05
CA GLU A 54 -8.12 -1.82 -4.34
C GLU A 54 -7.59 -0.53 -5.01
N CYS A 55 -7.19 0.48 -4.22
CA CYS A 55 -6.46 1.64 -4.74
C CYS A 55 -5.09 1.24 -5.31
N TRP A 56 -4.41 0.30 -4.65
CA TRP A 56 -3.14 -0.22 -5.12
C TRP A 56 -3.29 -1.02 -6.42
N GLU A 57 -4.33 -1.85 -6.56
CA GLU A 57 -4.64 -2.53 -7.83
C GLU A 57 -4.86 -1.50 -8.95
N LEU A 58 -5.57 -0.39 -8.66
CA LEU A 58 -5.73 0.71 -9.60
C LEU A 58 -4.39 1.36 -9.99
N CYS A 59 -3.50 1.58 -9.01
CA CYS A 59 -2.18 2.17 -9.18
C CYS A 59 -1.21 1.26 -9.95
N THR A 60 -1.38 -0.06 -9.84
CA THR A 60 -0.52 -1.07 -10.48
C THR A 60 -1.08 -1.63 -11.78
N ASP A 61 -2.32 -1.30 -12.13
CA ASP A 61 -2.97 -1.69 -13.38
C ASP A 61 -2.08 -1.40 -14.61
N GLY A 62 -2.02 -2.39 -15.52
CA GLY A 62 -1.16 -2.35 -16.71
C GLY A 62 -1.47 -1.21 -17.69
N ARG A 63 -2.60 -0.51 -17.53
CA ARG A 63 -2.95 0.69 -18.32
C ARG A 63 -2.36 1.98 -17.71
N ARG A 64 -1.75 1.92 -16.53
CA ARG A 64 -1.15 3.08 -15.81
C ARG A 64 0.38 3.05 -15.56
N PRO A 65 1.25 2.30 -16.30
CA PRO A 65 2.69 2.28 -16.03
C PRO A 65 3.43 3.54 -16.56
N PRO A 66 4.58 3.97 -16.00
CA PRO A 66 5.10 3.90 -14.61
C PRO A 66 4.75 5.19 -13.82
N ARG A 67 3.64 5.86 -14.19
CA ARG A 67 3.29 7.16 -13.62
C ARG A 67 2.80 7.07 -12.19
N CYS A 68 2.28 5.93 -11.73
CA CYS A 68 1.91 5.80 -10.32
C CYS A 68 3.15 5.57 -9.45
N GLN A 69 3.43 6.50 -8.55
CA GLN A 69 4.48 6.39 -7.53
C GLN A 69 3.85 6.26 -6.13
N SER A 70 2.74 6.93 -5.88
CA SER A 70 1.95 6.80 -4.66
C SER A 70 0.44 6.94 -4.93
N PHE A 71 -0.36 6.59 -3.93
CA PHE A 71 -1.80 6.77 -3.95
C PHE A 71 -2.32 7.12 -2.55
N SER A 72 -3.49 7.75 -2.49
CA SER A 72 -4.22 7.96 -1.24
C SER A 72 -5.47 7.08 -1.18
N TYR A 73 -5.91 6.77 0.04
CA TYR A 73 -7.20 6.18 0.34
C TYR A 73 -7.90 6.98 1.44
N GLN A 74 -9.13 7.43 1.17
CA GLN A 74 -9.99 8.04 2.17
C GLN A 74 -11.17 7.11 2.44
N SER A 75 -11.17 6.46 3.60
CA SER A 75 -12.16 5.42 3.94
C SER A 75 -13.59 5.96 4.05
N ALA A 76 -13.76 7.18 4.58
CA ALA A 76 -15.06 7.83 4.70
C ALA A 76 -15.72 8.11 3.35
N ALA A 77 -14.92 8.46 2.33
CA ALA A 77 -15.38 8.74 0.98
C ALA A 77 -15.31 7.53 0.04
N LYS A 78 -14.67 6.43 0.46
CA LYS A 78 -14.35 5.28 -0.39
C LYS A 78 -13.62 5.69 -1.68
N GLU A 79 -12.70 6.65 -1.56
CA GLU A 79 -12.06 7.32 -2.67
C GLU A 79 -10.56 7.05 -2.71
N CYS A 80 -10.03 6.85 -3.92
CA CYS A 80 -8.61 6.71 -4.19
C CYS A 80 -8.13 7.80 -5.14
N LYS A 81 -6.99 8.43 -4.83
CA LYS A 81 -6.29 9.35 -5.75
C LYS A 81 -4.91 8.79 -6.07
N LEU A 82 -4.47 8.96 -7.32
CA LEU A 82 -3.18 8.49 -7.81
C LEU A 82 -2.23 9.66 -8.07
N PHE A 83 -0.97 9.49 -7.68
CA PHE A 83 0.06 10.52 -7.76
C PHE A 83 1.35 9.99 -8.40
N ASP A 84 2.05 10.86 -9.11
CA ASP A 84 3.30 10.59 -9.81
C ASP A 84 4.55 10.99 -9.02
N VAL A 85 4.35 11.24 -7.73
CA VAL A 85 5.37 11.54 -6.73
C VAL A 85 5.30 10.48 -5.62
N PRO A 86 6.43 10.02 -5.07
CA PRO A 86 6.41 9.15 -3.90
C PRO A 86 5.97 9.93 -2.65
N VAL A 87 5.52 9.22 -1.61
CA VAL A 87 4.97 9.79 -0.38
C VAL A 87 5.98 10.71 0.32
N GLU A 88 7.24 10.29 0.42
CA GLU A 88 8.33 11.03 1.05
C GLU A 88 8.57 12.42 0.44
N ASP A 89 8.32 12.57 -0.86
CA ASP A 89 8.50 13.83 -1.57
C ASP A 89 7.20 14.63 -1.65
N GLY A 90 6.06 13.94 -1.78
CA GLY A 90 4.78 14.51 -2.15
C GLY A 90 3.85 14.85 -0.99
N VAL A 91 4.01 14.25 0.19
CA VAL A 91 3.03 14.32 1.26
C VAL A 91 3.60 15.05 2.48
N ASP A 92 2.81 15.96 3.03
CA ASP A 92 3.03 16.53 4.36
C ASP A 92 2.28 15.68 5.38
N LYS A 93 3.00 15.19 6.40
CA LYS A 93 2.42 14.42 7.50
C LYS A 93 1.49 15.32 8.32
N GLU A 94 0.24 14.92 8.44
CA GLU A 94 -0.80 15.66 9.14
C GLU A 94 -1.81 14.66 9.72
N ASP A 95 -1.85 14.55 11.03
CA ASP A 95 -2.76 13.65 11.75
C ASP A 95 -4.19 14.22 11.74
N GLY A 96 -5.19 13.35 11.67
CA GLY A 96 -6.61 13.73 11.75
C GLY A 96 -7.25 14.17 10.42
N THR A 97 -6.54 14.04 9.29
CA THR A 97 -7.09 14.28 7.96
C THR A 97 -8.05 13.17 7.51
N GLY A 98 -7.90 11.96 8.06
CA GLY A 98 -8.62 10.76 7.63
C GLY A 98 -8.22 10.27 6.24
N VAL A 99 -7.12 10.78 5.68
CA VAL A 99 -6.59 10.41 4.37
C VAL A 99 -5.24 9.73 4.52
N LEU A 100 -5.15 8.49 4.07
CA LEU A 100 -3.96 7.68 4.19
C LEU A 100 -3.25 7.56 2.84
N PHE A 101 -1.95 7.84 2.83
CA PHE A 101 -1.09 7.77 1.67
C PHE A 101 -0.18 6.54 1.72
N TYR A 102 0.07 5.96 0.56
CA TYR A 102 0.87 4.74 0.39
C TYR A 102 1.74 4.88 -0.85
N ASN A 103 3.02 4.57 -0.72
CA ASN A 103 3.84 4.28 -1.89
C ASN A 103 3.30 3.07 -2.66
N ARG A 104 3.50 3.07 -3.97
CA ARG A 104 3.10 1.95 -4.85
C ARG A 104 3.66 0.60 -4.37
N ASN A 105 4.85 0.62 -3.78
CA ASN A 105 5.54 -0.59 -3.32
C ASN A 105 5.10 -1.07 -1.93
N CYS A 106 4.13 -0.41 -1.30
CA CYS A 106 3.63 -0.79 0.03
C CYS A 106 2.85 -2.11 0.04
N PHE A 107 2.25 -2.47 -1.09
CA PHE A 107 1.57 -3.74 -1.24
C PHE A 107 2.36 -4.57 -2.23
N VAL A 108 2.64 -5.81 -1.84
CA VAL A 108 3.18 -6.82 -2.75
C VAL A 108 2.01 -7.55 -3.35
N TYR A 109 1.98 -7.69 -4.68
CA TYR A 109 1.01 -8.55 -5.33
C TYR A 109 1.10 -9.96 -4.73
N THR A 110 0.08 -10.35 -3.99
CA THR A 110 -0.14 -11.73 -3.60
C THR A 110 -1.31 -12.20 -4.46
N PRO A 111 -1.08 -13.06 -5.47
CA PRO A 111 -2.16 -13.56 -6.29
C PRO A 111 -3.21 -14.18 -5.39
N ARG A 112 -4.47 -13.74 -5.54
CA ARG A 112 -5.59 -14.28 -4.78
C ARG A 112 -5.62 -15.80 -5.03
N PRO A 113 -5.57 -16.65 -3.98
CA PRO A 113 -5.64 -18.09 -4.18
C PRO A 113 -6.88 -18.46 -5.00
N GLY A 114 -6.69 -19.07 -6.16
CA GLY A 114 -7.77 -19.47 -7.08
C GLY A 114 -8.07 -18.51 -8.24
N VAL A 115 -7.41 -17.35 -8.35
CA VAL A 115 -7.47 -16.52 -9.56
C VAL A 115 -6.34 -16.93 -10.49
N ASN A 116 -6.66 -17.74 -11.50
CA ASN A 116 -5.75 -17.97 -12.63
C ASN A 116 -5.69 -16.68 -13.46
N ILE A 117 -4.58 -15.94 -13.37
CA ILE A 117 -4.25 -14.94 -14.38
C ILE A 117 -3.83 -15.74 -15.60
N LYS A 118 -4.74 -15.89 -16.57
CA LYS A 118 -4.33 -16.27 -17.92
C LYS A 118 -3.76 -15.02 -18.57
N ASP A 119 -2.54 -15.16 -19.06
CA ASP A 119 -1.76 -14.15 -19.78
C ASP A 119 -2.53 -13.44 -20.90
#